data_AF-A0A0C2J9W2-F1
#
_entry.id   AF-A0A0C2J9W2-F1
#
_cell.length_a   1.000
_cell.length_b   1.000
_cell.length_c   1.000
_cell.angle_alpha   90.00
_cell.angle_beta   90.00
_cell.angle_gamma   90.00
#
_symmetry.space_group_name_H-M   'P 1'
#
loop_
_entity.id
_entity.type
_entity.pdbx_description
1 polymer ?
#
loop_
_entity_poly.entity_id
_entity_poly.type
_entity_poly.pdbx_seq_one_letter_code
_entity_poly.pdbx_strand_id
1 'polypeptide(L)'
;MLSMDRQVHRQQRPFSSSPIRRDENESEERKWSTPLAKQLADAISITGPIPLASFMRMCLTSDIGGYYTGALADTGRDPFGRTGDFVTSPEVSQVFGELVGIWFVAEWMAQGRPAAGVELIEVGPGRGTLMDDILRTIRHFGLAKSLEAVYMVEASAQLRAAQKNLLCGPDAELTESKVGYRGVGKHGVPIVWTETIQSIPKSESINVPRAT
;
A
#
# COMPACT_ATOMS: atom_id res chain seq x y z
N MET A 1 -4.77 65.51 -27.06
CA MET A 1 -5.33 64.18 -27.37
C MET A 1 -4.58 63.18 -26.51
N LEU A 2 -5.29 62.50 -25.62
CA LEU A 2 -4.77 61.78 -24.46
C LEU A 2 -3.87 60.59 -24.84
N SER A 3 -2.72 60.46 -24.18
CA SER A 3 -2.00 59.18 -24.07
C SER A 3 -2.41 58.54 -22.74
N MET A 4 -3.13 57.41 -22.80
CA MET A 4 -3.50 56.58 -21.64
C MET A 4 -2.50 55.43 -21.53
N ASP A 5 -1.40 55.63 -20.81
CA ASP A 5 -0.56 54.52 -20.34
C ASP A 5 -1.19 53.87 -19.10
N ARG A 6 -1.74 52.67 -19.28
CA ARG A 6 -2.17 51.80 -18.16
C ARG A 6 -0.93 51.28 -17.44
N GLN A 7 -0.56 51.88 -16.32
CA GLN A 7 0.33 51.23 -15.36
C GLN A 7 -0.42 50.10 -14.64
N VAL A 8 -0.04 48.85 -14.93
CA VAL A 8 -0.44 47.68 -14.16
C VAL A 8 0.28 47.73 -12.81
N HIS A 9 -0.43 48.18 -11.78
CA HIS A 9 0.07 48.18 -10.41
C HIS A 9 0.05 46.75 -9.85
N ARG A 10 1.16 46.01 -9.98
CA ARG A 10 1.39 44.73 -9.30
C ARG A 10 1.58 45.00 -7.81
N GLN A 11 0.48 44.99 -7.05
CA GLN A 11 0.55 44.96 -5.58
C GLN A 11 1.19 43.64 -5.15
N GLN A 12 2.49 43.67 -4.84
CA GLN A 12 3.13 42.61 -4.06
C GLN A 12 2.60 42.73 -2.63
N ARG A 13 1.76 41.77 -2.21
CA ARG A 13 1.39 41.64 -0.80
C ARG A 13 2.63 41.15 -0.04
N PRO A 14 3.09 41.84 1.01
CA PRO A 14 4.18 41.32 1.82
C PRO A 14 3.66 40.08 2.56
N PHE A 15 4.40 38.97 2.48
CA PHE A 15 4.21 37.83 3.38
C PHE A 15 4.51 38.33 4.79
N SER A 16 3.44 38.52 5.59
CA SER A 16 3.57 38.74 7.02
C SER A 16 4.11 37.46 7.66
N SER A 17 5.29 37.55 8.28
CA SER A 17 5.96 36.48 9.01
C SER A 17 5.57 36.42 10.49
N SER A 18 4.43 37.00 10.88
CA SER A 18 3.98 36.93 12.27
C SER A 18 3.16 35.65 12.47
N PRO A 19 3.55 34.75 13.41
CA PRO A 19 2.65 33.69 13.82
C PRO A 19 1.39 34.34 14.39
N ILE A 20 0.22 33.85 13.98
CA ILE A 20 -1.06 34.23 14.59
C ILE A 20 -0.95 33.85 16.08
N ARG A 21 -0.69 34.85 16.92
CA ARG A 21 -0.68 34.70 18.37
C ARG A 21 -2.13 34.49 18.78
N ARG A 22 -2.50 33.24 19.07
CA ARG A 22 -3.81 32.92 19.66
C ARG A 22 -3.88 33.63 21.01
N ASP A 23 -4.99 34.32 21.26
CA ASP A 23 -5.24 35.01 22.51
C ASP A 23 -4.98 34.09 23.71
N GLU A 24 -4.15 34.59 24.62
CA GLU A 24 -3.84 34.00 25.92
C GLU A 24 -5.08 34.19 26.80
N ASN A 25 -6.11 33.36 26.62
CA ASN A 25 -7.13 33.14 27.64
C ASN A 25 -7.72 31.74 27.55
N GLU A 26 -7.80 31.11 28.73
CA GLU A 26 -8.34 29.79 29.07
C GLU A 26 -7.38 28.59 28.98
N SER A 27 -6.88 28.25 30.17
CA SER A 27 -6.31 26.98 30.60
C SER A 27 -7.33 25.83 30.49
N GLU A 28 -7.76 25.52 29.28
CA GLU A 28 -8.31 24.19 28.99
C GLU A 28 -7.19 23.34 28.39
N GLU A 29 -6.91 22.18 29.00
CA GLU A 29 -6.00 21.21 28.40
C GLU A 29 -6.45 20.90 26.97
N ARG A 30 -5.56 21.09 26.00
CA ARG A 30 -5.89 20.87 24.60
C ARG A 30 -6.37 19.44 24.39
N LYS A 31 -7.64 19.29 24.04
CA LYS A 31 -8.25 17.99 23.78
C LYS A 31 -7.82 17.47 22.41
N TRP A 32 -7.08 16.35 22.40
CA TRP A 32 -6.61 15.70 21.19
C TRP A 32 -7.64 14.69 20.66
N SER A 33 -7.82 14.65 19.34
CA SER A 33 -8.76 13.73 18.70
C SER A 33 -8.30 12.27 18.71
N THR A 34 -6.97 12.02 18.75
CA THR A 34 -6.37 10.69 18.82
C THR A 34 -5.09 10.72 19.66
N PRO A 35 -4.63 9.57 20.20
CA PRO A 35 -3.33 9.47 20.85
C PRO A 35 -2.17 9.88 19.92
N LEU A 36 -2.26 9.55 18.63
CA LEU A 36 -1.29 9.96 17.61
C LEU A 36 -1.23 11.49 17.45
N ALA A 37 -2.37 12.17 17.51
CA ALA A 37 -2.42 13.63 17.39
C ALA A 37 -1.67 14.31 18.55
N LYS A 38 -1.79 13.76 19.77
CA LYS A 38 -1.01 14.22 20.92
C LYS A 38 0.48 13.99 20.70
N GLN A 39 0.88 12.77 20.31
CA GLN A 39 2.28 12.43 20.07
C GLN A 39 2.92 13.32 18.98
N LEU A 40 2.21 13.58 17.89
CA LEU A 40 2.68 14.48 16.83
C LEU A 40 2.85 15.91 17.32
N ALA A 41 1.92 16.41 18.14
CA ALA A 41 2.01 17.75 18.70
C ALA A 41 3.15 17.89 19.70
N ASP A 42 3.36 16.89 20.56
CA ASP A 42 4.47 16.86 21.50
C ASP A 42 5.80 16.82 20.75
N ALA A 43 5.91 15.98 19.71
CA ALA A 43 7.10 15.91 18.86
C ALA A 43 7.41 17.26 18.20
N ILE A 44 6.42 17.89 17.55
CA ILE A 44 6.60 19.20 16.90
C ILE A 44 6.98 20.29 17.91
N SER A 45 6.44 20.23 19.12
CA SER A 45 6.74 21.21 20.19
C SER A 45 8.19 21.08 20.68
N ILE A 46 8.74 19.86 20.69
CA ILE A 46 10.10 19.59 21.16
C ILE A 46 11.14 19.78 20.05
N THR A 47 10.90 19.23 18.86
CA THR A 47 11.90 19.19 17.77
C THR A 47 11.74 20.32 16.76
N GLY A 48 10.68 21.12 16.88
CA GLY A 48 10.28 22.07 15.85
C GLY A 48 9.51 21.39 14.70
N PRO A 49 9.25 22.14 13.60
CA PRO A 49 8.45 21.65 12.50
C PRO A 49 8.98 20.34 11.91
N ILE A 50 8.09 19.37 11.70
CA ILE A 50 8.41 18.12 11.02
C ILE A 50 8.09 18.23 9.51
N PRO A 51 8.83 17.51 8.64
CA PRO A 51 8.48 17.43 7.24
C PRO A 51 7.08 16.83 7.04
N LEU A 52 6.33 17.35 6.06
CA LEU A 52 5.01 16.82 5.71
C LEU A 52 5.04 15.31 5.41
N ALA A 53 6.11 14.82 4.75
CA ALA A 53 6.29 13.41 4.48
C ALA A 53 6.34 12.56 5.76
N SER A 54 7.03 13.04 6.80
CA SER A 54 7.11 12.37 8.10
C SER A 54 5.75 12.37 8.81
N PHE A 55 5.05 13.51 8.78
CA PHE A 55 3.69 13.62 9.30
C PHE A 55 2.75 12.62 8.62
N MET A 56 2.75 12.57 7.28
CA MET A 56 1.91 11.64 6.51
C MET A 56 2.26 10.19 6.82
N ARG A 57 3.56 9.83 6.87
CA ARG A 57 4.00 8.47 7.23
C ARG A 57 3.44 8.06 8.60
N MET A 58 3.56 8.92 9.61
CA MET A 58 3.02 8.64 10.94
C MET A 58 1.50 8.48 10.92
N CYS A 59 0.78 9.39 10.24
CA CYS A 59 -0.69 9.30 10.13
C CYS A 59 -1.16 8.02 9.43
N LEU A 60 -0.39 7.49 8.47
CA LEU A 60 -0.77 6.32 7.68
C LEU A 60 -0.38 5.00 8.35
N THR A 61 0.81 4.92 8.95
CA THR A 61 1.43 3.63 9.34
C THR A 61 1.96 3.59 10.77
N SER A 62 1.63 4.55 11.64
CA SER A 62 2.03 4.46 13.05
C SER A 62 1.25 3.34 13.77
N ASP A 63 1.94 2.61 14.64
CA ASP A 63 1.32 1.60 15.51
C ASP A 63 0.28 2.22 16.46
N ILE A 64 0.46 3.49 16.81
CA ILE A 64 -0.47 4.24 17.65
C ILE A 64 -1.38 5.05 16.73
N GLY A 65 -2.61 4.58 16.52
CA GLY A 65 -3.64 5.35 15.79
C GLY A 65 -3.33 5.71 14.33
N GLY A 66 -2.36 5.04 13.69
CA GLY A 66 -2.15 5.16 12.25
C GLY A 66 -3.30 4.54 11.46
N TYR A 67 -3.64 5.10 10.31
CA TYR A 67 -4.85 4.73 9.57
C TYR A 67 -4.88 3.28 9.07
N TYR A 68 -3.76 2.76 8.53
CA TYR A 68 -3.69 1.40 7.99
C TYR A 68 -3.18 0.34 8.98
N THR A 69 -2.63 0.76 10.12
CA THR A 69 -1.94 -0.10 11.10
C THR A 69 -2.57 -0.04 12.49
N GLY A 70 -2.90 1.16 12.97
CA GLY A 70 -3.46 1.39 14.30
C GLY A 70 -5.00 1.33 14.34
N ALA A 71 -5.69 1.89 13.35
CA ALA A 71 -7.16 1.95 13.35
C ALA A 71 -7.82 0.54 13.32
N LEU A 72 -7.21 -0.39 12.58
CA LEU A 72 -7.63 -1.79 12.52
C LEU A 72 -7.39 -2.53 13.85
N ALA A 73 -6.32 -2.23 14.59
CA ALA A 73 -6.03 -2.83 15.91
C ALA A 73 -6.89 -2.25 17.04
N ASP A 74 -6.99 -0.93 17.12
CA ASP A 74 -7.56 -0.25 18.30
C ASP A 74 -9.07 -0.11 18.23
N THR A 75 -9.64 0.02 17.02
CA THR A 75 -11.07 0.32 16.83
C THR A 75 -11.83 -0.76 16.05
N GLY A 76 -11.12 -1.76 15.50
CA GLY A 76 -11.69 -2.80 14.64
C GLY A 76 -12.29 -2.28 13.34
N ARG A 77 -11.98 -1.02 12.97
CA ARG A 77 -12.53 -0.36 11.78
C ARG A 77 -11.72 -0.80 10.56
N ASP A 78 -12.35 -1.56 9.68
CA ASP A 78 -11.79 -1.91 8.38
C ASP A 78 -11.97 -0.74 7.39
N PRO A 79 -10.89 -0.10 6.91
CA PRO A 79 -11.00 1.02 5.98
C PRO A 79 -11.41 0.59 4.56
N PHE A 80 -11.39 -0.71 4.24
CA PHE A 80 -11.66 -1.23 2.90
C PHE A 80 -13.08 -1.77 2.73
N GLY A 81 -13.59 -1.69 1.49
CA GLY A 81 -14.84 -2.32 1.08
C GLY A 81 -16.07 -1.41 1.23
N ARG A 82 -17.26 -1.97 0.99
CA ARG A 82 -18.52 -1.20 0.92
C ARG A 82 -18.90 -0.48 2.22
N THR A 83 -18.42 -0.97 3.36
CA THR A 83 -18.66 -0.41 4.69
C THR A 83 -17.45 0.38 5.22
N GLY A 84 -16.33 0.36 4.50
CA GLY A 84 -15.12 1.10 4.82
C GLY A 84 -15.15 2.52 4.25
N ASP A 85 -14.03 3.21 4.39
CA ASP A 85 -13.88 4.59 3.91
C ASP A 85 -13.64 4.65 2.39
N PHE A 86 -13.17 3.57 1.77
CA PHE A 86 -12.98 3.47 0.32
C PHE A 86 -13.34 2.09 -0.23
N VAL A 87 -14.05 2.08 -1.37
CA VAL A 87 -14.26 0.87 -2.18
C VAL A 87 -13.28 0.87 -3.36
N THR A 88 -12.63 -0.26 -3.63
CA THR A 88 -11.68 -0.41 -4.74
C THR A 88 -12.24 -1.34 -5.81
N SER A 89 -11.76 -1.26 -7.05
CA SER A 89 -12.28 -2.06 -8.18
C SER A 89 -12.32 -3.58 -7.93
N PRO A 90 -11.29 -4.20 -7.29
CA PRO A 90 -11.36 -5.61 -6.90
C PRO A 90 -12.53 -5.93 -5.94
N GLU A 91 -12.88 -4.98 -5.06
CA GLU A 91 -13.98 -5.14 -4.09
C GLU A 91 -15.37 -4.86 -4.70
N VAL A 92 -15.42 -4.25 -5.90
CA VAL A 92 -16.68 -3.99 -6.63
C VAL A 92 -17.07 -5.18 -7.50
N SER A 93 -16.09 -5.78 -8.20
CA SER A 93 -16.36 -6.88 -9.14
C SER A 93 -15.18 -7.81 -9.31
N GLN A 94 -15.43 -9.10 -9.09
CA GLN A 94 -14.55 -10.22 -9.40
C GLN A 94 -14.02 -10.18 -10.85
N VAL A 95 -14.85 -9.69 -11.80
CA VAL A 95 -14.48 -9.61 -13.22
C VAL A 95 -13.23 -8.75 -13.42
N PHE A 96 -12.99 -7.75 -12.57
CA PHE A 96 -11.78 -6.95 -12.65
C PHE A 96 -10.53 -7.80 -12.46
N GLY A 97 -10.48 -8.62 -11.41
CA GLY A 97 -9.34 -9.50 -11.14
C GLY A 97 -9.17 -10.59 -12.19
N GLU A 98 -10.27 -11.12 -12.73
CA GLU A 98 -10.23 -12.10 -13.82
C GLU A 98 -9.63 -11.52 -15.09
N LEU A 99 -10.01 -10.29 -15.47
CA LEU A 99 -9.44 -9.63 -16.65
C LEU A 99 -7.95 -9.34 -16.49
N VAL A 100 -7.51 -8.94 -15.29
CA VAL A 100 -6.07 -8.77 -15.00
C VAL A 100 -5.34 -10.12 -15.07
N GLY A 101 -5.95 -11.20 -14.55
CA GLY A 101 -5.41 -12.55 -14.67
C GLY A 101 -5.27 -13.00 -16.13
N ILE A 102 -6.29 -12.75 -16.96
CA ILE A 102 -6.24 -13.03 -18.41
C ILE A 102 -5.13 -12.21 -19.09
N TRP A 103 -4.94 -10.96 -18.70
CA TRP A 103 -3.84 -10.15 -19.21
C TRP A 103 -2.47 -10.77 -18.89
N PHE A 104 -2.25 -11.23 -17.65
CA PHE A 104 -1.01 -11.96 -17.30
C PHE A 104 -0.81 -13.23 -18.13
N VAL A 105 -1.89 -13.99 -18.39
CA VAL A 105 -1.83 -15.18 -19.26
C VAL A 105 -1.42 -14.80 -20.68
N ALA A 106 -1.99 -13.72 -21.22
CA ALA A 106 -1.65 -13.24 -22.56
C ALA A 106 -0.17 -12.83 -22.66
N GLU A 107 0.34 -12.09 -21.68
CA GLU A 107 1.75 -11.70 -21.62
C GLU A 107 2.68 -12.91 -21.49
N TRP A 108 2.34 -13.86 -20.61
CA TRP A 108 3.11 -15.11 -20.47
C TRP A 108 3.14 -15.92 -21.78
N MET A 109 2.01 -15.98 -22.50
CA MET A 109 1.96 -16.64 -23.81
C MET A 109 2.80 -15.90 -24.86
N ALA A 110 2.77 -14.56 -24.86
CA ALA A 110 3.56 -13.74 -25.76
C ALA A 110 5.07 -13.88 -25.52
N GLN A 111 5.48 -14.17 -24.28
CA GLN A 111 6.85 -14.45 -23.89
C GLN A 111 7.29 -15.91 -24.15
N GLY A 112 6.49 -16.70 -24.88
CA GLY A 112 6.84 -18.07 -25.24
C GLY A 112 6.54 -19.12 -24.17
N ARG A 113 5.64 -18.80 -23.22
CA ARG A 113 5.22 -19.69 -22.14
C ARG A 113 6.41 -20.23 -21.32
N PRO A 114 7.26 -19.36 -20.73
CA PRO A 114 8.36 -19.81 -19.91
C PRO A 114 7.87 -20.77 -18.82
N ALA A 115 8.56 -21.89 -18.67
CA ALA A 115 8.19 -22.96 -17.74
C ALA A 115 8.56 -22.66 -16.28
N ALA A 116 9.43 -21.67 -16.05
CA ALA A 116 9.98 -21.28 -14.76
C ALA A 116 10.42 -19.80 -14.79
N GLY A 117 10.75 -19.24 -13.63
CA GLY A 117 11.24 -17.86 -13.52
C GLY A 117 10.17 -16.78 -13.66
N VAL A 118 8.89 -17.12 -13.49
CA VAL A 118 7.80 -16.13 -13.44
C VAL A 118 7.53 -15.77 -11.99
N GLU A 119 7.46 -14.48 -11.70
CA GLU A 119 7.11 -13.95 -10.37
C GLU A 119 5.98 -12.93 -10.53
N LEU A 120 5.02 -12.95 -9.61
CA LEU A 120 3.99 -11.91 -9.51
C LEU A 120 4.26 -11.06 -8.29
N ILE A 121 4.17 -9.74 -8.42
CA ILE A 121 4.44 -8.79 -7.32
C ILE A 121 3.27 -7.83 -7.23
N GLU A 122 2.61 -7.77 -6.07
CA GLU A 122 1.56 -6.79 -5.78
C GLU A 122 2.00 -5.89 -4.62
N VAL A 123 1.94 -4.57 -4.83
CA VAL A 123 2.29 -3.57 -3.82
C VAL A 123 1.03 -2.93 -3.26
N GLY A 124 0.88 -2.97 -1.93
CA GLY A 124 -0.35 -2.55 -1.26
C GLY A 124 -1.56 -3.40 -1.68
N PRO A 125 -1.51 -4.74 -1.51
CA PRO A 125 -2.57 -5.64 -1.96
C PRO A 125 -3.89 -5.53 -1.18
N GLY A 126 -3.95 -4.70 -0.13
CA GLY A 126 -5.15 -4.51 0.69
C GLY A 126 -5.56 -5.83 1.34
N ARG A 127 -6.74 -6.35 1.01
CA ARG A 127 -7.24 -7.63 1.53
C ARG A 127 -6.72 -8.86 0.78
N GLY A 128 -6.02 -8.66 -0.34
CA GLY A 128 -5.52 -9.73 -1.21
C GLY A 128 -6.54 -10.24 -2.24
N THR A 129 -7.72 -9.60 -2.34
CA THR A 129 -8.82 -9.97 -3.24
C THR A 129 -8.38 -10.01 -4.70
N LEU A 130 -7.61 -9.02 -5.14
CA LEU A 130 -7.09 -8.96 -6.52
C LEU A 130 -6.18 -10.16 -6.83
N MET A 131 -5.18 -10.42 -5.98
CA MET A 131 -4.32 -11.59 -6.14
C MET A 131 -5.11 -12.90 -6.10
N ASP A 132 -6.12 -13.01 -5.25
CA ASP A 132 -6.94 -14.23 -5.18
C ASP A 132 -7.65 -14.51 -6.50
N ASP A 133 -8.26 -13.48 -7.09
CA ASP A 133 -8.93 -13.57 -8.37
C ASP A 133 -7.96 -13.87 -9.51
N ILE A 134 -6.77 -13.24 -9.51
CA ILE A 134 -5.71 -13.52 -10.48
C ILE A 134 -5.26 -14.98 -10.38
N LEU A 135 -4.90 -15.47 -9.19
CA LEU A 135 -4.44 -16.84 -8.98
C LEU A 135 -5.51 -17.87 -9.34
N ARG A 136 -6.78 -17.59 -9.04
CA ARG A 136 -7.91 -18.42 -9.44
C ARG A 136 -8.07 -18.44 -10.96
N THR A 137 -7.77 -17.36 -11.66
CA THR A 137 -7.89 -17.26 -13.12
C THR A 137 -6.74 -17.97 -13.83
N ILE A 138 -5.49 -17.64 -13.50
CA ILE A 138 -4.31 -18.11 -14.25
C ILE A 138 -4.09 -19.63 -14.14
N ARG A 139 -4.62 -20.28 -13.08
CA ARG A 139 -4.52 -21.74 -12.91
C ARG A 139 -5.21 -22.53 -14.02
N HIS A 140 -6.20 -21.93 -14.68
CA HIS A 140 -6.90 -22.56 -15.81
C HIS A 140 -6.04 -22.61 -17.08
N PHE A 141 -4.94 -21.84 -17.14
CA PHE A 141 -4.10 -21.68 -18.33
C PHE A 141 -2.68 -22.24 -18.16
N GLY A 142 -2.39 -22.91 -17.04
CA GLY A 142 -1.09 -23.51 -16.76
C GLY A 142 -0.02 -22.54 -16.24
N LEU A 143 -0.21 -21.22 -16.37
CA LEU A 143 0.71 -20.19 -15.89
C LEU A 143 1.04 -20.35 -14.40
N ALA A 144 0.09 -20.79 -13.57
CA ALA A 144 0.33 -21.04 -12.14
C ALA A 144 1.51 -22.01 -11.88
N LYS A 145 1.83 -22.92 -12.81
CA LYS A 145 2.95 -23.87 -12.68
C LYS A 145 4.31 -23.23 -12.97
N SER A 146 4.33 -22.11 -13.68
CA SER A 146 5.55 -21.36 -14.00
C SER A 146 5.92 -20.36 -12.92
N LEU A 147 5.05 -20.16 -11.92
CA LEU A 147 5.26 -19.21 -10.83
C LEU A 147 6.26 -19.77 -9.81
N GLU A 148 7.37 -19.07 -9.61
CA GLU A 148 8.33 -19.34 -8.54
C GLU A 148 7.81 -18.80 -7.20
N ALA A 149 7.26 -17.59 -7.22
CA ALA A 149 6.69 -16.93 -6.06
C ALA A 149 5.69 -15.83 -6.44
N VAL A 150 4.77 -15.57 -5.52
CA VAL A 150 3.94 -14.36 -5.48
C VAL A 150 4.42 -13.51 -4.30
N TYR A 151 4.82 -12.27 -4.56
CA TYR A 151 5.24 -11.33 -3.52
C TYR A 151 4.13 -10.33 -3.21
N MET A 152 3.74 -10.27 -1.94
CA MET A 152 2.75 -9.35 -1.41
C MET A 152 3.48 -8.30 -0.56
N VAL A 153 3.65 -7.09 -1.09
CA VAL A 153 4.34 -6.00 -0.38
C VAL A 153 3.34 -5.24 0.48
N GLU A 154 3.35 -5.52 1.79
CA GLU A 154 2.38 -5.01 2.76
C GLU A 154 3.05 -4.70 4.10
N ALA A 155 2.88 -3.48 4.60
CA ALA A 155 3.44 -3.01 5.86
C ALA A 155 2.54 -3.38 7.07
N SER A 156 1.23 -3.48 6.88
CA SER A 156 0.27 -3.77 7.95
C SER A 156 0.23 -5.27 8.28
N ALA A 157 0.61 -5.61 9.52
CA ALA A 157 0.57 -6.99 10.01
C ALA A 157 -0.85 -7.59 10.00
N GLN A 158 -1.89 -6.78 10.23
CA GLN A 158 -3.28 -7.24 10.19
C GLN A 158 -3.72 -7.58 8.76
N LEU A 159 -3.34 -6.74 7.78
CA LEU A 159 -3.63 -7.02 6.37
C LEU A 159 -2.86 -8.25 5.90
N ARG A 160 -1.59 -8.42 6.31
CA ARG A 160 -0.84 -9.67 6.04
C ARG A 160 -1.57 -10.90 6.59
N ALA A 161 -2.10 -10.84 7.81
CA ALA A 161 -2.88 -11.93 8.39
C ALA A 161 -4.18 -12.20 7.60
N ALA A 162 -4.92 -11.15 7.21
CA ALA A 162 -6.12 -11.27 6.40
C ALA A 162 -5.83 -11.91 5.02
N GLN A 163 -4.78 -11.46 4.35
CA GLN A 163 -4.30 -12.00 3.08
C GLN A 163 -3.89 -13.47 3.23
N LYS A 164 -3.15 -13.82 4.28
CA LYS A 164 -2.76 -15.20 4.58
C LYS A 164 -3.99 -16.09 4.74
N ASN A 165 -5.00 -15.62 5.49
CA ASN A 165 -6.22 -16.38 5.69
C ASN A 165 -6.98 -16.60 4.37
N LEU A 166 -7.04 -15.58 3.51
CA LEU A 166 -7.70 -15.66 2.21
C LEU A 166 -6.97 -16.58 1.21
N LEU A 167 -5.64 -16.44 1.13
CA LEU A 167 -4.83 -17.04 0.08
C LEU A 167 -4.28 -18.42 0.47
N CYS A 168 -3.97 -18.66 1.74
CA CYS A 168 -3.41 -19.92 2.24
C CYS A 168 -4.37 -20.69 3.17
N GLY A 169 -5.33 -20.01 3.80
CA GLY A 169 -6.24 -20.58 4.78
C GLY A 169 -5.87 -20.23 6.24
N PRO A 170 -6.83 -20.34 7.17
CA PRO A 170 -6.66 -19.91 8.56
C PRO A 170 -5.59 -20.69 9.32
N ASP A 171 -5.41 -21.97 9.01
CA ASP A 171 -4.47 -22.86 9.70
C ASP A 171 -3.11 -22.97 9.01
N ALA A 172 -2.88 -22.24 7.90
CA ALA A 172 -1.62 -22.38 7.19
C ALA A 172 -0.44 -21.89 8.04
N GLU A 173 0.62 -22.68 8.10
CA GLU A 173 1.86 -22.29 8.77
C GLU A 173 2.70 -21.40 7.86
N LEU A 174 3.30 -20.37 8.44
CA LEU A 174 4.24 -19.49 7.74
C LEU A 174 5.66 -19.77 8.21
N THR A 175 6.59 -19.80 7.26
CA THR A 175 8.03 -19.84 7.54
C THR A 175 8.59 -18.42 7.46
N GLU A 176 9.22 -17.97 8.53
CA GLU A 176 9.90 -16.67 8.57
C GLU A 176 11.27 -16.74 7.88
N SER A 177 11.62 -15.69 7.14
CA SER A 177 12.88 -15.55 6.42
C SER A 177 13.35 -14.10 6.41
N LYS A 178 14.57 -13.86 5.91
CA LYS A 178 15.10 -12.49 5.74
C LYS A 178 14.28 -11.61 4.79
N VAL A 179 13.55 -12.21 3.86
CA VAL A 179 12.70 -11.51 2.87
C VAL A 179 11.34 -11.15 3.49
N GLY A 180 10.90 -11.92 4.48
CA GLY A 180 9.61 -11.82 5.14
C GLY A 180 9.00 -13.19 5.42
N TYR A 181 7.67 -13.29 5.41
CA TYR A 181 6.95 -14.53 5.74
C TYR A 181 6.55 -15.29 4.49
N ARG A 182 6.81 -16.61 4.45
CA ARG A 182 6.49 -17.47 3.31
C ARG A 182 5.41 -18.49 3.69
N GLY A 183 4.39 -18.61 2.84
CA GLY A 183 3.34 -19.62 2.93
C GLY A 183 3.10 -20.32 1.60
N VAL A 184 2.25 -21.34 1.62
CA VAL A 184 1.78 -22.03 0.41
C VAL A 184 0.32 -21.67 0.18
N GLY A 185 0.02 -21.07 -0.96
CA GLY A 185 -1.35 -20.71 -1.32
C GLY A 185 -2.23 -21.94 -1.55
N LYS A 186 -3.55 -21.78 -1.47
CA LYS A 186 -4.57 -22.81 -1.73
C LYS A 186 -4.51 -23.45 -3.12
N HIS A 187 -3.69 -22.91 -4.01
CA HIS A 187 -3.44 -23.42 -5.36
C HIS A 187 -2.03 -24.01 -5.53
N GLY A 188 -1.29 -24.21 -4.44
CA GLY A 188 0.07 -24.75 -4.45
C GLY A 188 1.16 -23.74 -4.83
N VAL A 189 0.79 -22.48 -5.06
CA VAL A 189 1.73 -21.40 -5.42
C VAL A 189 2.38 -20.84 -4.16
N PRO A 190 3.72 -20.69 -4.11
CA PRO A 190 4.39 -20.02 -3.00
C PRO A 190 4.00 -18.54 -2.91
N ILE A 191 3.67 -18.07 -1.70
CA ILE A 191 3.34 -16.68 -1.43
C ILE A 191 4.29 -16.14 -0.36
N VAL A 192 4.87 -14.97 -0.61
CA VAL A 192 5.83 -14.31 0.27
C VAL A 192 5.30 -12.92 0.60
N TRP A 193 5.10 -12.65 1.90
CA TRP A 193 4.75 -11.32 2.39
C TRP A 193 6.00 -10.60 2.82
N THR A 194 6.17 -9.38 2.31
CA THR A 194 7.31 -8.54 2.63
C THR A 194 6.86 -7.11 2.96
N GLU A 195 7.60 -6.39 3.80
CA GLU A 195 7.21 -5.04 4.22
C GLU A 195 7.60 -3.98 3.19
N THR A 196 8.64 -4.24 2.39
CA THR A 196 9.17 -3.28 1.42
C THR A 196 9.50 -3.96 0.11
N ILE A 197 9.33 -3.24 -0.99
CA ILE A 197 9.67 -3.75 -2.32
C ILE A 197 11.18 -4.03 -2.47
N GLN A 198 12.01 -3.34 -1.69
CA GLN A 198 13.47 -3.53 -1.68
C GLN A 198 13.89 -4.89 -1.12
N SER A 199 13.04 -5.53 -0.33
CA SER A 199 13.29 -6.85 0.25
C SER A 199 13.11 -7.98 -0.75
N ILE A 200 12.43 -7.74 -1.88
CA ILE A 200 12.25 -8.76 -2.92
C ILE A 200 13.62 -9.08 -3.54
N PRO A 201 14.03 -10.36 -3.59
CA PRO A 201 15.27 -10.76 -4.25
C PRO A 201 15.27 -10.27 -5.70
N LYS A 202 16.34 -9.59 -6.10
CA LYS A 202 16.54 -9.28 -7.51
C LYS A 202 16.98 -10.56 -8.20
N SER A 203 16.23 -11.02 -9.19
CA SER A 203 16.69 -12.08 -10.08
C SER A 203 18.03 -11.65 -10.68
N GLU A 204 19.07 -12.48 -10.55
CA GLU A 204 20.24 -12.34 -11.43
C GLU A 204 19.73 -12.45 -12.85
N SER A 205 20.05 -11.45 -13.69
CA SER A 205 19.55 -11.36 -15.06
C SER A 205 19.76 -12.68 -15.80
N ILE A 206 18.72 -13.51 -15.90
CA ILE A 206 18.76 -14.69 -16.75
C ILE A 206 18.86 -14.12 -18.17
N ASN A 207 19.99 -14.40 -18.80
CA ASN A 207 20.26 -14.02 -20.18
C ASN A 207 19.32 -14.84 -21.06
N VAL A 208 18.07 -14.40 -21.22
CA VAL A 208 17.09 -15.07 -22.07
C VAL A 208 17.59 -14.96 -23.50
N PRO A 209 18.00 -16.05 -24.17
CA PRO A 209 18.36 -15.98 -25.58
C PRO A 209 17.12 -15.51 -26.34
N ARG A 210 17.24 -14.41 -27.08
CA ARG A 210 16.19 -13.99 -28.01
C ARG A 210 15.96 -15.15 -28.97
N ALA A 211 14.73 -15.66 -29.00
CA ALA A 211 14.31 -16.57 -30.04
C ALA A 211 14.48 -15.88 -31.40
N THR A 212 15.26 -16.52 -32.27
CA THR A 212 15.47 -16.16 -33.68
C THR A 212 14.25 -16.50 -34.52
#